data_AF-A0A9P7B853-F1
#
_entry.id   AF-A0A9P7B853-F1
#
_cell.length_a   1.000
_cell.length_b   1.000
_cell.length_c   1.000
_cell.angle_alpha   90.00
_cell.angle_beta   90.00
_cell.angle_gamma   90.00
#
_symmetry.space_group_name_H-M   'P 1'
#
loop_
_entity.id
_entity.type
_entity.pdbx_description
1 polymer ?
#
loop_
_entity_poly.entity_id
_entity_poly.type
_entity_poly.pdbx_seq_one_letter_code
_entity_poly.pdbx_strand_id
1 'polypeptide(L)'
;MNQYNFVVDASAFEKGLGNIKRWCNRPSNKITINLYIPTFTLKELDFLQHRRKSFSAKESLKYIDTLTNIPSYNENDHDSSQNPPVEVIVEFPELLDSINWDDVNINGISSLDRLPRRLKNLLKSAAYKCLDMDNNDPLRWILLTEDPQIRDAAKQCDIPSCSIVDVDNILSKELNLKSFQNSEKFNNMVMKNGTRRMNENGNDLVMTDFNKTMYASRGNGKLWSP
;
A
#
# COMPACT_ATOMS: atom_id res chain seq x y z
N MET A 1 0.63 -12.32 16.56
CA MET A 1 -0.26 -11.64 15.59
C MET A 1 0.64 -10.73 14.79
N ASN A 2 0.73 -10.92 13.48
CA ASN A 2 1.62 -10.13 12.64
C ASN A 2 0.93 -8.81 12.33
N GLN A 3 1.62 -7.71 12.59
CA GLN A 3 1.06 -6.38 12.45
C GLN A 3 1.76 -5.67 11.31
N TYR A 4 0.96 -5.09 10.40
CA TYR A 4 1.45 -4.34 9.26
C TYR A 4 0.94 -2.93 9.31
N ASN A 5 1.85 -1.96 9.38
CA ASN A 5 1.53 -0.55 9.54
C ASN A 5 1.95 0.21 8.29
N PHE A 6 0.97 0.83 7.62
CA PHE A 6 1.19 1.52 6.35
C PHE A 6 0.78 2.98 6.43
N VAL A 7 1.69 3.87 6.04
CA VAL A 7 1.34 5.25 5.68
C VAL A 7 0.91 5.23 4.22
N VAL A 8 -0.34 5.55 3.93
CA VAL A 8 -0.92 5.32 2.59
C VAL A 8 -0.94 6.61 1.77
N ASP A 9 -0.24 6.62 0.64
CA ASP A 9 -0.27 7.70 -0.35
C ASP A 9 -1.53 7.62 -1.24
N ALA A 10 -1.95 8.74 -1.81
CA ALA A 10 -3.08 8.83 -2.74
C ALA A 10 -2.90 7.94 -3.98
N SER A 11 -1.67 7.82 -4.48
CA SER A 11 -1.39 6.94 -5.64
C SER A 11 -1.71 5.47 -5.35
N ALA A 12 -1.53 5.03 -4.10
CA ALA A 12 -1.84 3.66 -3.71
C ALA A 12 -3.35 3.39 -3.73
N PHE A 13 -4.13 4.37 -3.27
CA PHE A 13 -5.59 4.32 -3.37
C PHE A 13 -6.07 4.40 -4.82
N GLU A 14 -5.49 5.25 -5.65
CA GLU A 14 -5.94 5.39 -7.05
C GLU A 14 -5.70 4.11 -7.87
N LYS A 15 -4.55 3.46 -7.67
CA LYS A 15 -4.10 2.32 -8.49
C LYS A 15 -4.39 0.94 -7.88
N GLY A 16 -4.59 0.83 -6.57
CA GLY A 16 -4.79 -0.47 -5.92
C GLY A 16 -5.81 -0.48 -4.79
N LEU A 17 -6.85 0.36 -4.86
CA LEU A 17 -8.03 0.28 -3.98
C LEU A 17 -8.57 -1.14 -3.83
N GLY A 18 -8.62 -1.92 -4.92
CA GLY A 18 -9.09 -3.31 -4.89
C GLY A 18 -8.23 -4.24 -4.02
N ASN A 19 -6.91 -4.03 -4.00
CA ASN A 19 -6.00 -4.77 -3.14
C ASN A 19 -6.20 -4.37 -1.68
N ILE A 20 -6.25 -3.07 -1.39
CA ILE A 20 -6.48 -2.53 -0.05
C ILE A 20 -7.81 -3.05 0.52
N LYS A 21 -8.90 -2.98 -0.25
CA LYS A 21 -10.20 -3.58 0.11
C LYS A 21 -10.09 -5.07 0.43
N ARG A 22 -9.34 -5.83 -0.38
CA ARG A 22 -9.16 -7.26 -0.18
C ARG A 22 -8.38 -7.56 1.10
N TRP A 23 -7.37 -6.77 1.43
CA TRP A 23 -6.58 -6.92 2.64
C TRP A 23 -7.44 -6.65 3.87
N CYS A 24 -8.22 -5.57 3.85
CA CYS A 24 -9.06 -5.16 4.98
C CYS A 24 -10.29 -6.07 5.19
N ASN A 25 -10.88 -6.61 4.11
CA ASN A 25 -12.09 -7.45 4.19
C ASN A 25 -11.81 -8.94 4.50
N ARG A 26 -10.54 -9.34 4.65
CA ARG A 26 -10.16 -10.71 5.00
C ARG A 26 -9.67 -10.74 6.44
N PRO A 27 -10.57 -10.73 7.43
CA PRO A 27 -10.19 -10.86 8.82
C PRO A 27 -9.50 -12.22 8.99
N SER A 28 -8.19 -12.19 9.25
CA SER A 28 -7.48 -13.35 9.75
C SER A 28 -7.03 -13.00 11.15
N ASN A 29 -7.36 -13.84 12.14
CA ASN A 29 -6.92 -13.67 13.53
C ASN A 29 -5.38 -13.71 13.67
N LYS A 30 -4.66 -13.90 12.57
CA LYS A 30 -3.20 -13.90 12.49
C LYS A 30 -2.62 -12.54 12.12
N ILE A 31 -3.38 -11.65 11.46
CA ILE A 31 -2.85 -10.42 10.88
C ILE A 31 -3.69 -9.21 11.29
N THR A 32 -3.03 -8.15 11.73
CA THR A 32 -3.60 -6.82 11.93
C THR A 32 -3.03 -5.86 10.89
N ILE A 33 -3.88 -5.04 10.29
CA ILE A 33 -3.46 -4.01 9.33
C ILE A 33 -3.81 -2.63 9.87
N ASN A 34 -2.80 -1.80 10.06
CA ASN A 34 -2.96 -0.43 10.49
C ASN A 34 -2.70 0.49 9.30
N LEU A 35 -3.67 1.34 8.98
CA LEU A 35 -3.59 2.31 7.89
C LEU A 35 -3.55 3.71 8.48
N TYR A 36 -2.43 4.40 8.29
CA TYR A 36 -2.31 5.81 8.57
C TYR A 36 -2.58 6.60 7.29
N ILE A 37 -3.53 7.53 7.36
CA ILE A 37 -3.99 8.33 6.24
C ILE A 37 -3.53 9.78 6.45
N PRO A 38 -2.45 10.21 5.77
CA PRO A 38 -2.02 11.60 5.79
C PRO A 38 -3.12 12.55 5.31
N THR A 39 -3.14 13.77 5.86
CA THR A 39 -4.02 14.84 5.37
C THR A 39 -3.71 15.20 3.91
N PHE A 40 -2.46 15.04 3.49
CA PHE A 40 -2.07 15.13 2.08
C PHE A 40 -2.88 14.16 1.21
N THR A 41 -2.97 12.90 1.62
CA THR A 41 -3.65 11.84 0.86
C THR A 41 -5.12 12.18 0.64
N LEU A 42 -5.82 12.65 1.69
CA LEU A 42 -7.22 13.08 1.58
C LEU A 42 -7.38 14.27 0.61
N LYS A 43 -6.51 15.28 0.73
CA LYS A 43 -6.55 16.47 -0.14
C LYS A 43 -6.24 16.14 -1.60
N GLU A 44 -5.29 15.23 -1.85
CA GLU A 44 -4.94 14.83 -3.20
C GLU A 44 -6.04 13.99 -3.84
N LEU A 45 -6.66 13.06 -3.10
CA LEU A 45 -7.83 12.32 -3.58
C LEU A 45 -9.02 13.25 -3.87
N ASP A 46 -9.27 14.25 -3.02
CA ASP A 46 -10.32 15.25 -3.24
C ASP A 46 -10.05 16.09 -4.51
N PHE A 47 -8.79 16.51 -4.68
CA PHE A 47 -8.36 17.19 -5.91
C PHE A 47 -8.56 16.30 -7.14
N LEU A 48 -8.18 15.02 -7.10
CA LEU A 48 -8.35 14.09 -8.21
C LEU A 48 -9.84 13.84 -8.52
N GLN A 49 -10.69 13.72 -7.51
CA GLN A 49 -12.14 13.59 -7.68
C GLN A 49 -12.73 14.82 -8.38
N HIS A 50 -12.40 16.03 -7.93
CA HIS A 50 -13.07 17.25 -8.42
C HIS A 50 -12.43 17.82 -9.69
N ARG A 51 -11.10 17.85 -9.77
CA ARG A 51 -10.37 18.46 -10.90
C ARG A 51 -10.15 17.49 -12.05
N ARG A 52 -9.85 16.22 -11.75
CA ARG A 52 -9.63 15.19 -12.77
C ARG A 52 -10.83 14.28 -13.01
N LYS A 53 -11.91 14.45 -12.23
CA LYS A 53 -13.12 13.60 -12.30
C LYS A 53 -12.77 12.10 -12.14
N SER A 54 -11.73 11.79 -11.35
CA SER A 54 -11.28 10.42 -11.14
C SER A 54 -12.33 9.64 -10.34
N PHE A 55 -12.89 8.61 -10.97
CA PHE A 55 -13.83 7.71 -10.32
C PHE A 55 -13.15 6.92 -9.20
N SER A 56 -11.91 6.45 -9.44
CA SER A 56 -11.12 5.75 -8.43
C SER A 56 -10.89 6.60 -7.20
N ALA A 57 -10.56 7.89 -7.35
CA ALA A 57 -10.38 8.78 -6.21
C ALA A 57 -11.66 8.96 -5.39
N LYS A 58 -12.82 9.08 -6.06
CA LYS A 58 -14.13 9.14 -5.42
C LYS A 58 -14.47 7.86 -4.66
N GLU A 59 -14.19 6.69 -5.24
CA GLU A 59 -14.39 5.42 -4.56
C GLU A 59 -13.45 5.24 -3.37
N SER A 60 -12.22 5.72 -3.48
CA SER A 60 -11.24 5.67 -2.40
C SER A 60 -11.65 6.53 -1.21
N LEU A 61 -12.10 7.78 -1.43
CA LEU A 61 -12.62 8.63 -0.36
C LEU A 61 -13.83 7.98 0.34
N LYS A 62 -14.81 7.49 -0.43
CA LYS A 62 -15.95 6.74 0.13
C LYS A 62 -15.49 5.54 0.95
N TYR A 63 -14.47 4.84 0.49
CA TYR A 63 -13.97 3.66 1.20
C TYR A 63 -13.26 4.04 2.50
N ILE A 64 -12.45 5.11 2.49
CA ILE A 64 -11.84 5.66 3.71
C ILE A 64 -12.94 6.05 4.70
N ASP A 65 -13.97 6.77 4.26
CA ASP A 65 -15.12 7.13 5.10
C ASP A 65 -15.80 5.88 5.69
N THR A 66 -15.97 4.81 4.90
CA THR A 66 -16.54 3.57 5.46
C THR A 66 -15.65 2.95 6.51
N LEU A 67 -14.33 2.98 6.36
CA LEU A 67 -13.39 2.42 7.33
C LEU A 67 -13.35 3.22 8.63
N THR A 68 -13.40 4.55 8.56
CA THR A 68 -13.36 5.42 9.74
C THR A 68 -14.69 5.42 10.51
N ASN A 69 -15.80 5.12 9.84
CA ASN A 69 -17.14 5.07 10.44
C ASN A 69 -17.50 3.70 11.03
N ILE A 70 -16.63 2.68 10.96
CA ILE A 70 -16.85 1.41 11.67
C ILE A 70 -16.73 1.71 13.18
N PRO A 71 -17.81 1.61 13.97
CA PRO A 71 -17.74 1.91 15.40
C PRO A 71 -16.81 0.91 16.08
N SER A 72 -15.75 1.40 16.71
CA SER A 72 -14.85 0.59 17.53
C SER A 72 -15.43 0.24 18.92
N TYR A 73 -16.72 0.52 19.15
CA TYR A 73 -17.41 0.29 20.42
C TYR A 73 -18.79 -0.34 20.17
N ASN A 74 -18.86 -1.67 20.21
CA ASN A 74 -20.09 -2.37 20.55
C ASN A 74 -20.10 -2.54 22.08
N GLU A 75 -20.66 -1.58 22.82
CA GLU A 75 -20.78 -1.66 24.29
C GLU A 75 -21.80 -2.71 24.79
N ASN A 76 -22.40 -3.51 23.89
CA ASN A 76 -23.46 -4.47 24.25
C ASN A 76 -23.16 -5.94 23.99
N ASP A 77 -21.92 -6.31 23.61
CA ASP A 77 -21.54 -7.73 23.53
C ASP A 77 -20.60 -8.09 24.68
N HIS A 78 -21.19 -8.70 25.70
CA HIS A 78 -20.48 -9.21 26.89
C HIS A 78 -19.61 -10.46 26.59
N ASP A 79 -19.44 -10.85 25.32
CA ASP A 79 -18.73 -12.07 24.94
C ASP A 79 -18.20 -12.03 23.48
N SER A 80 -17.23 -11.16 23.15
CA SER A 80 -16.25 -11.42 22.09
C SER A 80 -15.08 -10.43 22.09
N SER A 81 -13.95 -10.87 22.63
CA SER A 81 -12.65 -10.22 22.59
C SER A 81 -12.00 -10.28 21.20
N GLN A 82 -12.62 -9.66 20.18
CA GLN A 82 -11.99 -9.50 18.87
C GLN A 82 -11.94 -8.03 18.48
N ASN A 83 -10.80 -7.39 18.77
CA ASN A 83 -10.44 -6.12 18.16
C ASN A 83 -10.56 -6.22 16.63
N PRO A 84 -11.02 -5.15 15.94
CA PRO A 84 -11.11 -5.17 14.50
C PRO A 84 -9.73 -5.49 13.89
N PRO A 85 -9.66 -6.35 12.86
CA PRO A 85 -8.38 -6.73 12.23
C PRO A 85 -7.77 -5.59 11.40
N VAL A 86 -8.46 -4.45 11.31
CA VAL A 86 -8.03 -3.26 10.59
C VAL A 86 -8.25 -2.05 11.48
N GLU A 87 -7.19 -1.28 11.69
CA GLU A 87 -7.22 0.01 12.36
C GLU A 87 -6.91 1.12 11.35
N VAL A 88 -7.69 2.20 11.35
CA VAL A 88 -7.47 3.35 10.48
C VAL A 88 -7.28 4.60 11.32
N ILE A 89 -6.13 5.25 11.11
CA ILE A 89 -5.73 6.47 11.80
C ILE A 89 -5.68 7.59 10.76
N VAL A 90 -6.52 8.60 10.91
CA VAL A 90 -6.49 9.80 10.07
C VAL A 90 -5.61 10.85 10.74
N GLU A 91 -4.66 11.41 10.00
CA GLU A 91 -3.76 12.45 10.49
C GLU A 91 -4.52 13.75 10.83
N PHE A 92 -4.13 14.38 11.94
CA PHE A 92 -4.57 15.74 12.29
C PHE A 92 -3.68 16.78 11.57
N PRO A 93 -4.27 17.79 10.89
CA PRO A 93 -3.50 18.80 10.14
C PRO A 93 -2.42 19.52 10.95
N GLU A 94 -2.66 19.74 12.24
CA GLU A 94 -1.78 20.47 13.17
C GLU A 94 -0.44 19.75 13.39
N LEU A 95 -0.41 18.43 13.19
CA LEU A 95 0.79 17.61 13.32
C LEU A 95 1.89 18.04 12.34
N LEU A 96 1.52 18.50 11.15
CA LEU A 96 2.48 18.87 10.11
C LEU A 96 3.29 20.13 10.44
N ASP A 97 2.73 20.99 11.30
CA ASP A 97 3.35 22.25 11.69
C ASP A 97 4.40 22.06 12.79
N SER A 98 4.33 20.96 13.56
CA SER A 98 5.35 20.63 14.57
C SER A 98 6.61 19.99 13.99
N ILE A 99 6.52 19.42 12.78
CA ILE A 99 7.63 18.72 12.13
C ILE A 99 8.45 19.71 11.31
N ASN A 100 9.72 19.93 11.68
CA ASN A 100 10.61 20.73 10.86
C ASN A 100 11.02 19.97 9.60
N TRP A 101 11.18 20.68 8.48
CA TRP A 101 11.61 20.07 7.22
C TRP A 101 13.06 19.58 7.28
N ASP A 102 13.91 20.27 8.03
CA ASP A 102 15.32 19.90 8.18
C ASP A 102 15.49 18.53 8.86
N ASP A 103 14.56 18.18 9.76
CA ASP A 103 14.53 16.88 10.44
C ASP A 103 14.12 15.74 9.48
N VAL A 104 13.45 16.07 8.38
CA VAL A 104 13.04 15.11 7.33
C VAL A 104 14.09 15.01 6.24
N ASN A 105 14.70 16.14 5.86
CA ASN A 105 15.81 16.20 4.90
C ASN A 105 17.15 16.15 5.63
N ILE A 106 17.38 15.09 6.41
CA ILE A 106 18.60 14.88 7.23
C ILE A 106 19.88 14.99 6.37
N ASN A 107 19.79 14.54 5.12
CA ASN A 107 20.89 14.53 4.17
C ASN A 107 21.14 15.89 3.48
N GLY A 108 20.33 16.93 3.76
CA GLY A 108 20.49 18.28 3.22
C GLY A 108 20.41 18.34 1.69
N ILE A 109 19.62 17.46 1.08
CA ILE A 109 19.58 17.29 -0.37
C ILE A 109 18.82 18.46 -1.01
N SER A 110 19.52 19.29 -1.78
CA SER A 110 18.94 20.51 -2.38
C SER A 110 17.81 20.25 -3.40
N SER A 111 17.74 19.06 -3.99
CA SER A 111 16.63 18.70 -4.88
C SER A 111 15.31 18.52 -4.13
N LEU A 112 15.36 18.04 -2.88
CA LEU A 112 14.19 17.88 -2.03
C LEU A 112 13.62 19.23 -1.60
N ASP A 113 14.47 20.25 -1.45
CA ASP A 113 14.03 21.60 -1.10
C ASP A 113 13.20 22.27 -2.19
N ARG A 114 13.37 21.86 -3.44
CA ARG A 114 12.59 22.34 -4.59
C ARG A 114 11.23 21.67 -4.72
N LEU A 115 10.93 20.65 -3.90
CA LEU A 115 9.66 19.96 -3.96
C LEU A 115 8.48 20.90 -3.61
N PRO A 116 7.33 20.74 -4.29
CA PRO A 116 6.10 21.41 -3.90
C PRO A 116 5.75 21.17 -2.43
N ARG A 117 5.23 22.21 -1.74
CA ARG A 117 4.82 22.14 -0.32
C ARG A 117 3.93 20.93 -0.03
N ARG A 118 3.03 20.57 -0.96
CA ARG A 118 2.14 19.41 -0.83
C ARG A 118 2.92 18.10 -0.68
N LEU A 119 3.92 17.85 -1.53
CA LEU A 119 4.76 16.66 -1.45
C LEU A 119 5.65 16.67 -0.21
N LYS A 120 6.17 17.84 0.18
CA LYS A 120 6.89 17.99 1.46
C LYS A 120 6.02 17.58 2.65
N ASN A 121 4.74 17.95 2.66
CA ASN A 121 3.82 17.54 3.72
C ASN A 121 3.64 16.01 3.78
N LEU A 122 3.52 15.32 2.65
CA LEU A 122 3.48 13.85 2.63
C LEU A 122 4.75 13.25 3.25
N LEU A 123 5.92 13.76 2.86
CA LEU A 123 7.20 13.27 3.39
C LEU A 123 7.34 13.57 4.87
N LYS A 124 6.82 14.71 5.38
CA LYS A 124 6.73 15.00 6.81
C LYS A 124 5.84 13.99 7.54
N SER A 125 4.63 13.73 7.06
CA SER A 125 3.73 12.71 7.63
C SER A 125 4.39 11.33 7.66
N ALA A 126 5.03 10.95 6.56
CA ALA A 126 5.70 9.67 6.44
C ALA A 126 6.93 9.58 7.36
N ALA A 127 7.77 10.61 7.42
CA ALA A 127 8.90 10.66 8.34
C ALA A 127 8.45 10.60 9.81
N TYR A 128 7.40 11.32 10.17
CA TYR A 128 6.86 11.33 11.52
C TYR A 128 6.49 9.92 12.01
N LYS A 129 5.79 9.15 11.17
CA LYS A 129 5.39 7.78 11.50
C LYS A 129 6.46 6.73 11.26
N CYS A 130 7.30 6.86 10.23
CA CYS A 130 8.26 5.82 9.85
C CYS A 130 9.62 5.92 10.53
N LEU A 131 10.02 7.10 10.99
CA LEU A 131 11.33 7.35 11.60
C LEU A 131 11.24 7.51 13.13
N ASP A 132 10.17 6.98 13.73
CA ASP A 132 9.93 6.98 15.19
C ASP A 132 10.05 8.38 15.84
N MET A 133 9.72 9.45 15.10
CA MET A 133 9.62 10.80 15.69
C MET A 133 8.46 10.88 16.69
N ASP A 134 7.53 9.94 16.60
CA ASP A 134 6.50 9.66 17.59
C ASP A 134 7.08 8.73 18.69
N ASN A 135 7.67 9.30 19.74
CA ASN A 135 8.26 8.55 20.87
C ASN A 135 7.29 7.56 21.58
N ASN A 136 6.00 7.60 21.23
CA ASN A 136 4.96 6.75 21.81
C ASN A 136 4.61 5.52 20.96
N ASP A 137 5.13 5.41 19.73
CA ASP A 137 4.72 4.38 18.78
C ASP A 137 5.90 3.43 18.44
N PRO A 138 6.02 2.25 19.08
CA PRO A 138 7.10 1.29 18.78
C PRO A 138 6.87 0.53 17.47
N LEU A 139 5.83 0.90 16.71
CA LEU A 139 5.43 0.18 15.51
C LEU A 139 6.24 0.64 14.30
N ARG A 140 6.75 -0.33 13.53
CA ARG A 140 7.43 -0.04 12.27
C ARG A 140 6.41 0.28 11.18
N TRP A 141 6.38 1.53 10.74
CA TRP A 141 5.55 2.01 9.64
C TRP A 141 6.30 1.99 8.30
N ILE A 142 5.59 1.75 7.21
CA ILE A 142 6.13 1.77 5.84
C ILE A 142 5.23 2.64 4.94
N LEU A 143 5.84 3.51 4.13
CA LEU A 143 5.13 4.31 3.14
C LEU A 143 4.69 3.45 1.95
N LEU A 144 3.39 3.33 1.75
CA LEU A 144 2.80 2.63 0.61
C LEU A 144 2.54 3.64 -0.53
N THR A 145 3.32 3.56 -1.61
CA THR A 145 3.19 4.48 -2.76
C THR A 145 3.44 3.78 -4.11
N GLU A 146 2.67 4.21 -5.11
CA GLU A 146 2.80 3.82 -6.52
C GLU A 146 3.31 4.96 -7.41
N ASP A 147 3.77 6.05 -6.81
CA ASP A 147 4.40 7.16 -7.51
C ASP A 147 5.94 7.03 -7.42
N PRO A 148 6.66 6.88 -8.55
CA PRO A 148 8.12 6.84 -8.56
C PRO A 148 8.77 8.08 -7.95
N GLN A 149 8.20 9.28 -8.14
CA GLN A 149 8.78 10.52 -7.61
C GLN A 149 8.75 10.54 -6.08
N ILE A 150 7.63 10.09 -5.50
CA ILE A 150 7.48 9.99 -4.04
C ILE A 150 8.41 8.91 -3.49
N ARG A 151 8.55 7.78 -4.20
CA ARG A 151 9.45 6.69 -3.80
C ARG A 151 10.91 7.11 -3.79
N ASP A 152 11.35 7.83 -4.83
CA ASP A 152 12.71 8.35 -4.92
C ASP A 152 12.98 9.40 -3.83
N ALA A 153 12.02 10.28 -3.57
CA ALA A 153 12.13 11.27 -2.50
C ALA A 153 12.15 10.62 -1.11
N ALA A 154 11.28 9.62 -0.86
CA ALA A 154 11.25 8.86 0.38
C ALA A 154 12.58 8.16 0.63
N LYS A 155 13.17 7.54 -0.42
CA LYS A 155 14.49 6.91 -0.34
C LYS A 155 15.60 7.90 0.01
N GLN A 156 15.53 9.14 -0.49
CA GLN A 156 16.49 10.20 -0.17
C GLN A 156 16.38 10.69 1.28
N CYS A 157 15.20 10.56 1.90
CA CYS A 157 14.91 10.86 3.30
C CYS A 157 15.03 9.65 4.24
N ASP A 158 15.57 8.52 3.77
CA ASP A 158 15.65 7.26 4.53
C ASP A 158 14.29 6.72 5.02
N ILE A 159 13.19 7.13 4.37
CA ILE A 159 11.84 6.67 4.69
C ILE A 159 11.60 5.32 4.00
N PRO A 160 11.28 4.25 4.76
CA PRO A 160 10.95 2.95 4.18
C PRO A 160 9.69 3.06 3.33
N SER A 161 9.75 2.60 2.09
CA SER A 161 8.60 2.59 1.17
C SER A 161 8.44 1.25 0.44
N CYS A 162 7.21 0.93 0.05
CA CYS A 162 6.86 -0.27 -0.69
C CYS A 162 5.74 -0.02 -1.71
N SER A 163 5.60 -0.93 -2.68
CA SER A 163 4.47 -0.95 -3.61
C SER A 163 3.34 -1.84 -3.11
N ILE A 164 2.16 -1.67 -3.68
CA ILE A 164 0.98 -2.51 -3.46
C ILE A 164 1.27 -3.96 -3.80
N VAL A 165 2.07 -4.20 -4.85
CA VAL A 165 2.46 -5.55 -5.26
C VAL A 165 3.33 -6.20 -4.20
N ASP A 166 4.26 -5.45 -3.60
CA ASP A 166 5.12 -5.95 -2.52
C ASP A 166 4.28 -6.33 -1.30
N VAL A 167 3.36 -5.45 -0.88
CA VAL A 167 2.45 -5.71 0.23
C VAL A 167 1.55 -6.91 -0.04
N ASP A 168 0.99 -7.01 -1.25
CA ASP A 168 0.13 -8.13 -1.60
C ASP A 168 0.86 -9.46 -1.56
N ASN A 169 2.13 -9.49 -1.99
CA ASN A 169 2.98 -10.67 -1.91
C ASN A 169 3.28 -11.07 -0.46
N ILE A 170 3.56 -10.09 0.42
CA ILE A 170 3.82 -10.31 1.83
C ILE A 170 2.57 -10.88 2.52
N LEU A 171 1.43 -10.19 2.38
CA LEU A 171 0.17 -10.61 2.99
C LEU A 171 -0.32 -11.95 2.43
N SER A 172 -0.15 -12.19 1.13
CA SER A 172 -0.60 -13.44 0.52
C SER A 172 0.21 -14.66 0.96
N LYS A 173 1.51 -14.48 1.23
CA LYS A 173 2.36 -15.51 1.86
C LYS A 173 1.82 -15.89 3.23
N GLU A 174 1.52 -14.89 4.06
CA GLU A 174 1.09 -15.13 5.45
C GLU A 174 -0.33 -15.66 5.57
N LEU A 175 -1.22 -15.22 4.68
CA LEU A 175 -2.59 -15.72 4.63
C LEU A 175 -2.70 -17.12 3.98
N ASN A 176 -1.59 -17.68 3.47
CA ASN A 176 -1.50 -18.98 2.81
C ASN A 176 -2.65 -19.19 1.78
N LEU A 177 -2.95 -18.14 1.02
CA LEU A 177 -4.07 -18.12 0.11
C LEU A 177 -3.81 -19.12 -1.03
N LYS A 178 -4.82 -19.91 -1.42
CA LYS A 178 -4.73 -20.80 -2.61
C LYS A 178 -4.27 -20.03 -3.87
N SER A 179 -4.57 -18.73 -3.97
CA SER A 179 -4.07 -17.85 -5.04
C SER A 179 -2.55 -17.67 -4.99
N PHE A 180 -1.95 -17.52 -3.80
CA PHE A 180 -0.50 -17.45 -3.64
C PHE A 180 0.16 -18.77 -4.05
N GLN A 181 -0.36 -19.90 -3.55
CA GLN A 181 0.14 -21.22 -3.94
C GLN A 181 0.03 -21.45 -5.45
N ASN A 182 -1.03 -20.97 -6.10
CA ASN A 182 -1.20 -21.07 -7.55
C ASN A 182 -0.25 -20.15 -8.32
N SER A 183 -0.03 -18.91 -7.86
CA SER A 183 0.93 -17.96 -8.44
C SER A 183 2.38 -18.45 -8.27
N GLU A 184 2.73 -19.02 -7.12
CA GLU A 184 4.05 -19.59 -6.85
C GLU A 184 4.28 -20.86 -7.70
N LYS A 185 3.28 -21.75 -7.80
CA LYS A 185 3.32 -22.89 -8.71
C LYS A 185 3.48 -22.45 -10.16
N PHE A 186 2.76 -21.39 -10.58
CA PHE A 186 2.88 -20.84 -11.92
C PHE A 186 4.27 -20.28 -12.18
N ASN A 187 4.80 -19.42 -11.29
CA ASN A 187 6.14 -18.87 -11.41
C ASN A 187 7.21 -19.96 -11.44
N ASN A 188 7.12 -20.96 -10.56
CA ASN A 188 8.04 -22.11 -10.55
C ASN A 188 7.96 -22.92 -11.86
N MET A 189 6.76 -23.09 -12.42
CA MET A 189 6.57 -23.80 -13.68
C MET A 189 7.09 -23.01 -14.89
N VAL A 190 6.90 -21.68 -14.91
CA VAL A 190 7.47 -20.79 -15.93
C VAL A 190 9.00 -20.79 -15.86
N MET A 191 9.58 -20.75 -14.66
CA MET A 191 11.03 -20.83 -14.46
C MET A 191 11.61 -22.19 -14.84
N LYS A 192 10.84 -23.28 -14.69
CA LYS A 192 11.24 -24.63 -15.08
C LYS A 192 11.17 -24.87 -16.60
N ASN A 193 10.20 -24.25 -17.27
CA ASN A 193 9.94 -24.48 -18.69
C ASN A 193 10.52 -23.39 -19.61
N GLY A 194 10.92 -22.26 -19.04
CA GLY A 194 11.49 -21.13 -19.77
C GLY A 194 13.02 -21.15 -19.80
N THR A 195 13.58 -20.57 -20.86
CA THR A 195 15.02 -20.37 -20.99
C THR A 195 15.34 -18.96 -20.52
N ARG A 196 16.25 -18.81 -19.54
CA ARG A 196 16.69 -17.48 -19.09
C ARG A 196 17.59 -16.84 -20.15
N ARG A 197 17.30 -15.60 -20.51
CA ARG A 197 18.21 -14.72 -21.25
C ARG A 197 18.27 -13.38 -20.55
N MET A 198 19.47 -12.80 -20.47
CA MET A 198 19.63 -11.42 -20.04
C MET A 198 19.44 -10.51 -21.25
N ASN A 199 18.68 -9.43 -21.06
CA ASN A 199 18.64 -8.34 -22.03
C ASN A 199 19.91 -7.46 -21.91
N GLU A 200 20.20 -6.67 -22.94
CA GLU A 200 21.30 -5.68 -22.96
C GLU A 200 21.20 -4.65 -21.82
N ASN A 201 20.01 -4.48 -21.23
CA ASN A 201 19.74 -3.59 -20.10
C ASN A 201 19.86 -4.28 -18.71
N GLY A 202 20.36 -5.52 -18.63
CA GLY A 202 20.60 -6.22 -17.36
C GLY A 202 19.39 -6.86 -16.69
N ASN A 203 18.21 -6.83 -17.32
CA ASN A 203 17.00 -7.48 -16.80
C ASN A 203 16.94 -8.96 -17.22
N ASP A 204 16.60 -9.82 -16.27
CA ASP A 204 16.34 -11.24 -16.51
C ASP A 204 15.02 -11.44 -17.24
N LEU A 205 15.08 -11.96 -18.48
CA LEU A 205 13.92 -12.39 -19.25
C LEU A 205 13.83 -13.90 -19.27
N VAL A 206 12.63 -14.41 -19.07
CA VAL A 206 12.32 -15.84 -19.20
C VAL A 206 11.49 -16.00 -20.47
N MET A 207 12.10 -16.55 -21.52
CA MET A 207 11.38 -16.85 -22.77
C MET A 207 10.88 -18.29 -22.76
N THR A 208 9.61 -18.49 -23.10
CA THR A 208 9.01 -19.81 -23.30
C THR A 208 8.66 -20.00 -24.78
N ASP A 209 8.90 -21.19 -25.33
CA ASP A 209 8.45 -21.56 -26.67
C ASP A 209 6.92 -21.52 -26.74
N PHE A 210 6.34 -21.08 -27.86
CA PHE A 210 4.89 -20.97 -28.03
C PHE A 210 4.13 -22.28 -27.73
N ASN A 211 4.70 -23.42 -28.11
CA ASN A 211 4.12 -24.75 -27.84
C ASN A 211 4.21 -25.16 -26.36
N LYS A 212 5.02 -24.48 -25.55
CA LYS A 212 5.18 -24.66 -24.10
C LYS A 212 4.65 -23.47 -23.30
N THR A 213 4.06 -22.48 -23.95
CA THR A 213 3.52 -21.28 -23.30
C THR A 213 2.33 -21.69 -22.46
N MET A 214 2.52 -21.64 -21.14
CA MET A 214 1.48 -21.91 -20.16
C MET A 214 0.73 -20.61 -19.86
N TYR A 215 -0.58 -20.63 -20.03
CA TYR A 215 -1.45 -19.53 -19.63
C TYR A 215 -1.78 -19.63 -18.14
N ALA A 216 -1.97 -18.49 -17.48
CA ALA A 216 -2.47 -18.46 -16.12
C ALA A 216 -3.84 -19.17 -16.05
N SER A 217 -4.02 -20.01 -15.03
CA SER A 217 -5.26 -20.77 -14.82
C SER A 217 -6.45 -19.81 -14.70
N ARG A 218 -7.37 -19.85 -15.66
CA ARG A 218 -8.62 -19.08 -15.64
C ARG A 218 -9.66 -19.82 -14.79
N GLY A 219 -10.47 -19.09 -14.04
CA GLY A 219 -11.58 -19.67 -13.26
C GLY A 219 -12.65 -20.29 -14.16
N ASN A 220 -13.47 -21.17 -13.59
CA ASN A 220 -14.61 -21.80 -14.26
C ASN A 220 -15.74 -20.77 -14.52
N GLY A 221 -15.54 -19.87 -15.46
CA GLY A 221 -16.58 -18.96 -15.96
C GLY A 221 -16.92 -19.30 -17.41
N LYS A 222 -18.21 -19.40 -17.74
CA LYS A 222 -18.65 -19.45 -19.14
C LYS A 222 -18.38 -18.07 -19.75
N LEU A 223 -17.44 -18.02 -20.69
CA LEU A 223 -16.94 -16.76 -21.28
C LEU A 223 -17.98 -16.04 -22.13
N TRP A 224 -18.95 -16.78 -22.68
CA TRP A 224 -20.15 -16.27 -23.34
C TRP A 224 -21.01 -17.48 -23.71
N SER A 225 -22.33 -17.34 -23.69
CA SER A 225 -23.27 -18.29 -24.30
C SER A 225 -24.15 -17.52 -25.29
N PRO A 226 -24.29 -18.00 -26.55
CA PRO A 226 -25.12 -17.36 -27.56
C PRO A 226 -26.59 -17.29 -27.17
#